data_AF-A0A2N4YEY2-F1
#
_entry.id   AF-A0A2N4YEY2-F1
#
_cell.length_a   1.000
_cell.length_b   1.000
_cell.length_c   1.000
_cell.angle_alpha   90.00
_cell.angle_beta   90.00
_cell.angle_gamma   90.00
#
_symmetry.space_group_name_H-M   'P 1'
#
loop_
_entity.id
_entity.type
_entity.pdbx_description
1 polymer ?
#
loop_
_entity_poly.entity_id
_entity_poly.type
_entity_poly.pdbx_seq_one_letter_code
_entity_poly.pdbx_strand_id
1 'polypeptide(L)'
;MSKERKIWGPARFRITRTDGTSHDIVVAGRVHWALWHLMQEGAKGCTPIDHPGPRWSAYVHTLRHEHRVEIETIHEKHGAPFEGTHARYVARSTIAPSLAIPAHGVAA
;
A
#
# COMPACT_ATOMS: atom_id res chain seq x y z
N MET A 1 0.72 10.99 25.35
CA MET A 1 0.88 10.69 23.92
C MET A 1 1.56 9.32 23.72
N SER A 2 0.96 8.20 24.18
CA SER A 2 1.72 6.94 24.38
C SER A 2 1.03 5.63 24.00
N LYS A 3 -0.05 5.59 23.20
CA LYS A 3 -0.74 4.31 22.89
C LYS A 3 -0.79 3.90 21.42
N GLU A 4 -0.61 4.81 20.46
CA GLU A 4 -0.71 4.48 19.03
C GLU A 4 0.60 4.03 18.37
N ARG A 5 1.74 4.20 19.05
CA ARG A 5 3.10 3.90 18.53
C ARG A 5 3.34 2.43 18.17
N LYS A 6 2.40 1.52 18.43
CA LYS A 6 2.58 0.06 18.27
C LYS A 6 1.90 -0.55 17.04
N ILE A 7 0.90 0.10 16.44
CA ILE A 7 0.08 -0.53 15.39
C ILE A 7 0.82 -0.57 14.04
N TRP A 8 1.64 0.45 13.77
CA TRP A 8 2.34 0.60 12.49
C TRP A 8 3.87 0.46 12.64
N GLY A 9 4.32 -0.46 13.48
CA GLY A 9 5.74 -0.83 13.55
C GLY A 9 6.23 -1.45 12.23
N PRO A 10 7.54 -1.73 12.10
CA PRO A 10 8.06 -2.49 10.98
C PRO A 10 7.33 -3.83 10.84
N ALA A 11 6.75 -4.07 9.67
CA ALA A 11 6.07 -5.31 9.33
C ALA A 11 6.48 -5.76 7.93
N ARG A 12 6.46 -7.07 7.73
CA ARG A 12 6.93 -7.70 6.50
C ARG A 12 5.77 -8.20 5.65
N PHE A 13 5.87 -7.98 4.35
CA PHE A 13 4.87 -8.36 3.37
C PHE A 13 5.53 -9.03 2.17
N ARG A 14 4.88 -10.06 1.64
CA ARG A 14 5.15 -10.65 0.33
C ARG A 14 4.33 -9.88 -0.71
N ILE A 15 4.99 -9.35 -1.72
CA ILE A 15 4.37 -8.70 -2.87
C ILE A 15 4.48 -9.66 -4.04
N THR A 16 3.37 -9.95 -4.71
CA THR A 16 3.36 -10.69 -5.98
C THR A 16 2.79 -9.78 -7.05
N ARG A 17 3.61 -9.48 -8.05
CA ARG A 17 3.30 -8.57 -9.16
C ARG A 17 2.45 -9.27 -10.22
N THR A 18 1.87 -8.48 -11.12
CA THR A 18 1.02 -8.99 -12.21
C THR A 18 1.79 -9.84 -13.21
N ASP A 19 3.11 -9.69 -13.29
CA ASP A 19 4.01 -10.54 -14.08
C ASP A 19 4.37 -11.87 -13.40
N GLY A 20 3.83 -12.14 -12.20
CA GLY A 20 4.10 -13.33 -11.40
C GLY A 20 5.37 -13.27 -10.56
N THR A 21 6.18 -12.20 -10.66
CA THR A 21 7.37 -12.05 -9.80
C THR A 21 6.96 -11.71 -8.37
N SER A 22 7.66 -12.31 -7.40
CA SER A 22 7.41 -12.05 -5.98
C SER A 22 8.66 -11.63 -5.23
N HIS A 23 8.50 -10.68 -4.30
CA HIS A 23 9.57 -10.24 -3.40
C HIS A 23 9.01 -9.85 -2.03
N ASP A 24 9.84 -9.92 -0.99
CA ASP A 24 9.47 -9.45 0.34
C ASP A 24 9.90 -8.00 0.56
N ILE A 25 9.06 -7.22 1.24
CA ILE A 25 9.35 -5.85 1.67
C ILE A 25 9.13 -5.70 3.16
N VAL A 26 9.81 -4.74 3.78
CA VAL A 26 9.55 -4.32 5.17
C VAL A 26 9.16 -2.85 5.13
N VAL A 27 7.99 -2.54 5.69
CA VAL A 27 7.46 -1.17 5.77
C VAL A 27 7.07 -0.83 7.20
N ALA A 28 7.12 0.44 7.55
CA ALA A 28 6.74 0.94 8.87
C ALA A 28 5.96 2.25 8.76
N GLY A 29 5.43 2.71 9.89
CA GLY A 29 4.75 3.99 10.03
C GLY A 29 3.60 4.15 9.05
N ARG A 30 3.52 5.31 8.41
CA ARG A 30 2.41 5.64 7.51
C ARG A 30 2.45 4.89 6.18
N VAL A 31 3.62 4.42 5.74
CA VAL A 31 3.74 3.55 4.57
C VAL A 31 3.15 2.17 4.86
N HIS A 32 3.42 1.62 6.05
CA HIS A 32 2.76 0.39 6.52
C HIS A 32 1.25 0.57 6.60
N TRP A 33 0.77 1.65 7.22
CA TRP A 33 -0.67 1.96 7.26
C TRP A 33 -1.31 1.97 5.87
N ALA A 34 -0.70 2.68 4.90
CA ALA A 34 -1.23 2.76 3.55
C ALA A 34 -1.24 1.39 2.85
N LEU A 35 -0.15 0.61 2.97
CA LEU A 35 -0.06 -0.72 2.38
C LEU A 35 -1.10 -1.68 2.97
N TRP A 36 -1.31 -1.62 4.28
CA TRP A 36 -2.32 -2.42 4.96
C TRP A 36 -3.71 -2.14 4.40
N HIS A 37 -4.10 -0.88 4.26
CA HIS A 37 -5.41 -0.54 3.69
C HIS A 37 -5.53 -0.97 2.23
N LEU A 38 -4.49 -0.78 1.42
CA LEU A 38 -4.48 -1.27 0.02
C LEU A 38 -4.63 -2.79 -0.06
N MET A 39 -4.01 -3.54 0.86
CA MET A 39 -4.16 -4.99 0.98
C MET A 39 -5.60 -5.38 1.33
N GLN A 40 -6.21 -4.70 2.31
CA GLN A 40 -7.56 -5.03 2.78
C GLN A 40 -8.65 -4.69 1.75
N GLU A 41 -8.52 -3.56 1.05
CA GLU A 41 -9.50 -3.16 0.03
C GLU A 41 -9.28 -3.85 -1.32
N GLY A 42 -8.04 -4.28 -1.60
CA GLY A 42 -7.70 -4.98 -2.84
C GLY A 42 -8.21 -4.26 -4.08
N ALA A 43 -9.08 -4.93 -4.84
CA ALA A 43 -9.66 -4.41 -6.08
C ALA A 43 -10.62 -3.21 -5.87
N LYS A 44 -11.21 -3.06 -4.68
CA LYS A 44 -12.06 -1.90 -4.34
C LYS A 44 -11.24 -0.62 -4.18
N GLY A 45 -9.97 -0.75 -3.80
CA GLY A 45 -9.03 0.35 -3.64
C GLY A 45 -9.39 1.34 -2.53
N CYS A 46 -8.43 2.22 -2.24
CA CYS A 46 -8.50 3.21 -1.17
C CYS A 46 -8.60 4.62 -1.74
N THR A 47 -9.55 5.41 -1.26
CA THR A 47 -9.60 6.86 -1.47
C THR A 47 -9.38 7.57 -0.13
N PRO A 48 -8.78 8.78 -0.12
CA PRO A 48 -8.73 9.62 1.08
C PRO A 48 -10.10 9.90 1.72
N ILE A 49 -11.20 9.70 0.99
CA ILE A 49 -12.57 9.85 1.50
C ILE A 49 -12.94 8.70 2.44
N ASP A 50 -12.78 7.45 1.97
CA ASP A 50 -13.11 6.23 2.72
C ASP A 50 -12.08 5.96 3.83
N HIS A 51 -10.83 6.33 3.58
CA HIS A 51 -9.70 6.08 4.46
C HIS A 51 -8.95 7.38 4.73
N PRO A 52 -9.43 8.22 5.66
CA PRO A 52 -8.83 9.51 5.92
C PRO A 52 -7.41 9.36 6.46
N GLY A 53 -6.45 9.93 5.75
CA GLY A 53 -5.05 9.95 6.14
C GLY A 53 -4.28 11.06 5.40
N PRO A 54 -3.33 11.73 6.07
CA PRO A 54 -2.57 12.79 5.44
C PRO A 54 -1.69 12.19 4.33
N ARG A 55 -1.66 12.82 3.15
CA ARG A 55 -0.66 12.57 2.09
C ARG A 55 -0.62 11.14 1.52
N TRP A 56 -1.78 10.56 1.20
CA TRP A 56 -1.86 9.28 0.47
C TRP A 56 -0.92 9.19 -0.74
N SER A 57 -0.84 10.25 -1.55
CA SER A 57 0.03 10.30 -2.73
C SER A 57 1.50 10.06 -2.40
N ALA A 58 2.01 10.57 -1.28
CA ALA A 58 3.40 10.38 -0.86
C ALA A 58 3.67 8.91 -0.47
N TYR A 59 2.74 8.28 0.26
CA TYR A 59 2.91 6.88 0.66
C TYR A 59 2.82 5.94 -0.53
N VAL A 60 1.88 6.20 -1.45
CA VAL A 60 1.75 5.45 -2.71
C VAL A 60 2.99 5.64 -3.58
N HIS A 61 3.57 6.84 -3.64
CA HIS A 61 4.83 7.08 -4.35
C HIS A 61 5.96 6.21 -3.79
N THR A 62 6.17 6.19 -2.47
CA THR A 62 7.16 5.30 -1.82
C THR A 62 6.88 3.83 -2.13
N LEU A 63 5.63 3.37 -2.03
CA LEU A 63 5.26 1.98 -2.34
C LEU A 63 5.57 1.57 -3.79
N ARG A 64 5.33 2.47 -4.75
CA ARG A 64 5.63 2.22 -6.17
C ARG A 64 7.13 2.19 -6.43
N HIS A 65 7.84 3.22 -6.00
CA HIS A 65 9.22 3.45 -6.44
C HIS A 65 10.26 2.70 -5.60
N GLU A 66 10.07 2.61 -4.28
CA GLU A 66 11.02 1.96 -3.38
C GLU A 66 10.69 0.48 -3.19
N HIS A 67 9.40 0.12 -3.23
CA HIS A 67 8.95 -1.23 -2.93
C HIS A 67 8.38 -1.99 -4.12
N ARG A 68 8.31 -1.37 -5.31
CA ARG A 68 7.83 -1.99 -6.56
C ARG A 68 6.43 -2.62 -6.41
N VAL A 69 5.57 -2.00 -5.61
CA VAL A 69 4.16 -2.40 -5.50
C VAL A 69 3.39 -1.76 -6.67
N GLU A 70 2.71 -2.58 -7.46
CA GLU A 70 1.90 -2.11 -8.57
C GLU A 70 0.58 -1.59 -8.02
N ILE A 71 0.44 -0.27 -8.07
CA ILE A 71 -0.74 0.46 -7.60
C ILE A 71 -1.23 1.32 -8.75
N GLU A 72 -2.50 1.21 -9.10
CA GLU A 72 -3.14 2.07 -10.09
C GLU A 72 -3.81 3.27 -9.41
N THR A 73 -3.84 4.41 -10.08
CA THR A 73 -4.62 5.58 -9.65
C THR A 73 -5.78 5.80 -10.60
N ILE A 74 -6.99 5.59 -10.08
CA ILE A 74 -8.25 5.92 -10.76
C ILE A 74 -8.70 7.30 -10.28
N HIS A 75 -9.06 8.20 -11.20
CA HIS A 75 -9.57 9.52 -10.85
C HIS A 75 -11.10 9.48 -10.79
N GLU A 76 -11.65 9.60 -9.59
CA GLU A 76 -13.09 9.60 -9.36
C GLU A 76 -13.59 11.05 -9.29
N LYS A 77 -14.60 11.39 -10.09
CA LYS A 77 -15.29 12.68 -10.03
C LYS A 77 -16.18 12.72 -8.79
N HIS A 78 -16.19 13.85 -8.10
CA HIS A 78 -17.15 14.11 -7.03
C HIS A 78 -18.05 15.29 -7.41
N GLY A 79 -19.37 15.07 -7.42
CA GLY A 79 -20.40 16.01 -7.88
C GLY A 79 -20.92 16.95 -6.79
N ALA A 80 -20.01 17.54 -5.99
CA ALA A 80 -20.36 18.53 -4.96
C ALA A 80 -20.18 19.97 -5.51
N PRO A 81 -20.61 21.01 -4.77
CA PRO A 81 -20.52 22.42 -5.22
C PRO A 81 -19.12 22.91 -5.59
N PHE A 82 -18.10 22.16 -5.16
CA PHE A 82 -16.71 22.33 -5.58
C PHE A 82 -16.33 21.10 -6.42
N GLU A 83 -16.55 21.20 -7.73
CA GLU A 83 -16.27 20.11 -8.66
C GLU A 83 -14.77 19.80 -8.69
N GLY A 84 -14.45 18.51 -8.61
CA GLY A 84 -13.07 18.03 -8.64
C GLY A 84 -12.99 16.52 -8.79
N THR A 85 -11.78 16.04 -9.03
CA THR A 85 -11.46 14.61 -8.98
C THR A 85 -10.62 14.30 -7.76
N HIS A 86 -10.78 13.09 -7.23
CA HIS A 86 -9.90 12.56 -6.21
C HIS A 86 -9.36 11.20 -6.65
N ALA A 87 -8.21 10.82 -6.10
CA ALA A 87 -7.58 9.56 -6.41
C ALA A 87 -8.21 8.42 -5.59
N ARG A 88 -8.56 7.34 -6.29
CA ARG A 88 -8.71 5.99 -5.74
C ARG A 88 -7.49 5.16 -6.14
N TYR A 89 -6.80 4.62 -5.15
CA TYR A 89 -5.61 3.80 -5.31
C TYR A 89 -5.98 2.32 -5.24
N VAL A 90 -5.73 1.57 -6.30
CA VAL A 90 -6.08 0.15 -6.39
C VAL A 90 -4.80 -0.68 -6.44
N ALA A 91 -4.66 -1.64 -5.53
CA ALA A 91 -3.55 -2.59 -5.58
C ALA A 91 -3.74 -3.56 -6.76
N ARG A 92 -2.75 -3.61 -7.65
CA ARG A 92 -2.67 -4.61 -8.74
C ARG A 92 -1.79 -5.78 -8.35
N SER A 93 -0.76 -5.52 -7.55
CA SER A 93 -0.02 -6.59 -6.89
C SER A 93 -0.88 -7.27 -5.81
N THR A 94 -0.72 -8.59 -5.67
CA THR A 94 -1.21 -9.31 -4.48
C THR A 94 -0.28 -9.02 -3.31
N ILE A 95 -0.85 -8.63 -2.17
CA ILE A 95 -0.12 -8.27 -0.96
C ILE A 95 -0.53 -9.26 0.13
N ALA A 96 0.45 -9.89 0.78
CA ALA A 96 0.20 -10.82 1.88
C ALA A 96 1.16 -10.55 3.04
N PRO A 97 0.72 -10.61 4.32
CA PRO A 97 1.62 -10.59 5.46
C PRO A 97 2.60 -11.77 5.37
N SER A 98 3.87 -11.54 5.73
CA SER A 98 4.91 -12.56 5.68
C SER A 98 5.62 -12.65 7.03
N LEU A 99 5.58 -13.82 7.66
CA LEU A 99 6.39 -14.13 8.85
C LEU A 99 7.74 -14.75 8.50
N ALA A 100 7.98 -15.04 7.22
CA ALA A 100 9.18 -15.74 6.78
C ALA A 100 10.42 -14.87 6.97
N ILE A 101 11.53 -15.48 7.44
CA ILE A 101 12.89 -14.93 7.41
C ILE A 101 13.37 -14.95 5.95
N PRO A 102 14.14 -13.95 5.43
CA PRO A 102 14.55 -14.01 4.04
C PRO A 102 15.44 -15.23 3.87
N ALA A 103 15.03 -16.17 3.02
CA ALA A 103 15.99 -17.07 2.40
C ALA A 103 16.83 -16.19 1.47
N HIS A 104 17.92 -15.63 1.99
CA HIS A 104 18.97 -15.10 1.13
C HIS A 104 19.42 -16.23 0.21
N GLY A 105 19.48 -15.93 -1.08
CA GLY A 105 19.50 -16.90 -2.16
C GLY A 105 20.52 -18.03 -1.99
N VAL A 106 20.04 -19.26 -2.17
CA VAL A 106 20.87 -20.34 -2.68
C VAL A 106 20.76 -20.25 -4.20
N ALA A 107 21.68 -19.50 -4.81
CA ALA A 107 22.05 -19.76 -6.19
C ALA A 107 22.82 -21.09 -6.20
N ALA A 108 22.42 -21.99 -7.08
CA ALA A 108 23.09 -23.26 -7.33
C ALA A 108 24.48 -23.05 -7.95
#